data_AF-A0A0P0XW96-F1
#
_entry.id   AF-A0A0P0XW96-F1
#
_cell.length_a   1.000
_cell.length_b   1.000
_cell.length_c   1.000
_cell.angle_alpha   90.00
_cell.angle_beta   90.00
_cell.angle_gamma   90.00
#
_symmetry.space_group_name_H-M   'P 1'
#
loop_
_entity.id
_entity.type
_entity.pdbx_description
1 polymer ?
#
loop_
_entity_poly.entity_id
_entity_poly.type
_entity_poly.pdbx_seq_one_letter_code
_entity_poly.pdbx_strand_id
1 'polypeptide(L)'
;GTPLHQGQLLRTDQFLVQTGACGQVKEVGKNASEERLIVVSSQEIPDDPVSPTIEALILLHSKASTLAENHQLTTRLVVPSNKVGCILGEGGKVITEMRRRTGAEIRVYSKADKPKYLSFDEELVQVAGLPAIERGALTEIASRL
;
A
#
# COMPACT_ATOMS: atom_id res chain seq x y z
N GLY A 1 9.30 32.66 11.90
CA GLY A 1 9.59 31.36 11.27
C GLY A 1 8.34 30.53 11.35
N THR A 2 7.79 30.09 10.24
CA THR A 2 6.69 29.12 10.22
C THR A 2 7.20 27.82 10.85
N PRO A 3 6.59 27.32 11.94
CA PRO A 3 7.05 26.08 12.55
C PRO A 3 6.84 24.96 11.54
N LEU A 4 7.93 24.26 11.21
CA LEU A 4 7.89 22.96 10.55
C LEU A 4 6.81 22.15 11.24
N HIS A 5 5.75 21.80 10.50
CA HIS A 5 4.74 20.87 11.00
C HIS A 5 5.51 19.63 11.44
N GLN A 6 5.58 19.48 12.75
CA GLN A 6 6.28 18.42 13.44
C GLN A 6 5.63 17.14 12.92
N GLY A 7 6.24 16.51 11.91
CA GLY A 7 5.79 15.22 11.42
C GLY A 7 5.60 14.35 12.64
N GLN A 8 4.37 13.85 12.85
CA GLN A 8 4.07 13.07 14.04
C GLN A 8 5.04 11.89 14.03
N LEU A 9 6.04 11.92 14.91
CA LEU A 9 7.01 10.84 15.02
C LEU A 9 6.26 9.63 15.56
N LEU A 10 5.88 8.73 14.67
CA LEU A 10 5.26 7.49 15.06
C LEU A 10 6.36 6.57 15.61
N ARG A 11 6.36 6.38 16.92
CA ARG A 11 7.28 5.43 17.54
C ARG A 11 6.91 4.01 17.13
N THR A 12 7.92 3.19 16.83
CA THR A 12 7.76 1.82 16.32
C THR A 12 7.04 0.90 17.32
N ASP A 13 7.24 1.10 18.62
CA ASP A 13 6.54 0.39 19.69
C ASP A 13 5.04 0.70 19.68
N GLN A 14 4.67 1.98 19.56
CA GLN A 14 3.27 2.37 19.46
C GLN A 14 2.64 1.86 18.16
N PHE A 15 3.36 1.91 17.03
CA PHE A 15 2.90 1.36 15.76
C PHE A 15 2.58 -0.14 15.86
N LEU A 16 3.49 -0.91 16.48
CA LEU A 16 3.30 -2.34 16.70
C LEU A 16 2.10 -2.62 17.60
N VAL A 17 1.92 -1.86 18.68
CA VAL A 17 0.77 -2.02 19.59
C VAL A 17 -0.55 -1.69 18.89
N GLN A 18 -0.58 -0.68 18.02
CA GLN A 18 -1.80 -0.24 17.35
C GLN A 18 -2.21 -1.15 16.19
N THR A 19 -1.25 -1.79 15.54
CA THR A 19 -1.48 -2.46 14.24
C THR A 19 -1.18 -3.94 14.28
N GLY A 20 -0.34 -4.41 15.20
CA GLY A 20 0.26 -5.75 15.16
C GLY A 20 1.39 -5.91 14.13
N ALA A 21 1.77 -4.84 13.41
CA ALA A 21 2.79 -4.88 12.36
C ALA A 21 4.08 -4.15 12.73
N CYS A 22 5.18 -4.60 12.14
CA CYS A 22 6.47 -3.91 12.15
C CYS A 22 6.57 -3.00 10.92
N GLY A 23 7.00 -1.74 11.13
CA GLY A 23 7.28 -0.80 10.05
C GLY A 23 8.78 -0.49 9.98
N GLN A 24 9.36 -0.58 8.78
CA GLN A 24 10.74 -0.17 8.50
C GLN A 24 10.78 0.80 7.32
N VAL A 25 11.44 1.94 7.51
CA VAL A 25 11.68 2.89 6.42
C VAL A 25 12.98 2.50 5.72
N LYS A 26 12.90 2.23 4.42
CA LYS A 26 14.06 2.03 3.54
C LYS A 26 14.22 3.22 2.60
N GLU A 27 15.45 3.67 2.42
CA GLU A 27 15.79 4.63 1.38
C GLU A 27 15.70 3.97 0.01
N VAL A 28 15.19 4.74 -0.95
CA VAL A 28 14.84 4.24 -2.27
C VAL A 28 15.77 4.88 -3.30
N GLY A 29 16.80 4.12 -3.71
CA GLY A 29 17.79 4.57 -4.67
C GLY A 29 18.72 5.69 -4.16
N LYS A 30 19.80 5.95 -4.91
CA LYS A 30 20.79 7.00 -4.58
C LYS A 30 20.39 8.39 -5.07
N ASN A 31 19.33 8.50 -5.86
CA ASN A 31 18.95 9.73 -6.55
C ASN A 31 17.67 10.29 -5.95
N ALA A 32 17.82 11.40 -5.21
CA ALA A 32 16.96 12.58 -5.02
C ALA A 32 15.42 12.51 -5.22
N SER A 33 14.77 11.35 -5.22
CA SER A 33 13.35 11.27 -4.95
C SER A 33 13.18 11.43 -3.45
N GLU A 34 12.37 12.38 -3.01
CA GLU A 34 11.97 12.50 -1.60
C GLU A 34 11.12 11.30 -1.14
N GLU A 35 10.81 10.37 -2.04
CA GLU A 35 10.07 9.15 -1.75
C GLU A 35 10.89 8.17 -0.90
N ARG A 36 10.21 7.55 0.05
CA ARG A 36 10.75 6.50 0.92
C ARG A 36 9.88 5.26 0.79
N LEU A 37 10.49 4.08 0.84
CA LEU A 37 9.75 2.83 0.91
C LEU A 37 9.49 2.52 2.38
N ILE A 38 8.23 2.42 2.76
CA ILE A 38 7.85 1.89 4.06
C ILE A 38 7.54 0.41 3.86
N VAL A 39 8.40 -0.45 4.40
CA VAL A 39 8.15 -1.89 4.46
C VAL A 39 7.34 -2.15 5.71
N VAL A 40 6.12 -2.64 5.52
CA VAL A 40 5.25 -3.12 6.60
C VAL A 40 5.24 -4.64 6.55
N SER A 41 5.48 -5.29 7.69
CA SER A 41 5.39 -6.74 7.82
C SER A 41 4.66 -7.12 9.09
N SER A 42 3.93 -8.22 9.05
CA SER A 42 3.25 -8.78 10.22
C SER A 42 3.08 -10.29 10.09
N GLN A 43 2.69 -10.94 11.18
CA GLN A 43 2.20 -12.31 11.12
C GLN A 43 0.69 -12.27 10.82
N GLU A 44 0.32 -12.69 9.62
CA GLU A 44 -1.09 -12.85 9.27
C GLU A 44 -1.63 -14.15 9.89
N ILE A 45 -2.78 -14.06 10.55
CA ILE A 45 -3.46 -15.20 11.17
C ILE A 45 -4.50 -15.72 10.16
N PRO A 46 -4.45 -17.00 9.75
CA PRO A 46 -5.46 -17.58 8.87
C PRO A 46 -6.87 -17.40 9.44
N ASP A 47 -7.83 -17.08 8.56
CA ASP A 47 -9.25 -16.85 8.89
C ASP A 47 -9.54 -15.66 9.83
N ASP A 48 -8.52 -14.88 10.21
CA ASP A 48 -8.72 -13.64 10.95
C ASP A 48 -9.26 -12.55 9.99
N PRO A 49 -10.36 -11.86 10.33
CA PRO A 49 -10.90 -10.78 9.50
C PRO A 49 -10.01 -9.52 9.48
N VAL A 50 -9.03 -9.41 10.39
CA VAL A 50 -8.15 -8.25 10.52
C VAL A 50 -6.75 -8.63 10.07
N SER A 51 -6.31 -8.02 8.96
CA SER A 51 -4.91 -8.09 8.55
C SER A 51 -4.09 -7.00 9.27
N PRO A 52 -3.13 -7.36 10.14
CA PRO A 52 -2.28 -6.38 10.83
C PRO A 52 -1.49 -5.51 9.83
N THR A 53 -1.09 -6.08 8.70
CA THR A 53 -0.41 -5.35 7.62
C THR A 53 -1.30 -4.25 7.05
N ILE A 54 -2.58 -4.54 6.81
CA ILE A 54 -3.54 -3.57 6.27
C ILE A 54 -3.88 -2.49 7.31
N GLU A 55 -4.05 -2.85 8.58
CA GLU A 55 -4.24 -1.85 9.65
C GLU A 55 -3.05 -0.88 9.74
N ALA A 56 -1.85 -1.41 9.56
CA ALA A 56 -0.65 -0.59 9.50
C ALA A 56 -0.64 0.38 8.31
N LEU A 57 -1.07 -0.05 7.12
CA LEU A 57 -1.19 0.83 5.96
C LEU A 57 -2.19 1.97 6.20
N ILE A 58 -3.36 1.64 6.75
CA ILE A 58 -4.41 2.63 7.07
C ILE A 58 -3.91 3.62 8.13
N LEU A 59 -3.24 3.13 9.17
CA LEU A 59 -2.68 3.99 10.21
C LEU A 59 -1.57 4.89 9.66
N LEU A 60 -0.69 4.36 8.81
CA LEU A 60 0.34 5.16 8.13
C LEU A 60 -0.28 6.27 7.30
N HIS A 61 -1.36 5.99 6.55
CA HIS A 61 -2.08 7.02 5.79
C HIS A 61 -2.60 8.15 6.68
N SER A 62 -3.20 7.83 7.83
CA SER A 62 -3.70 8.86 8.76
C SER A 62 -2.60 9.76 9.35
N LYS A 63 -1.36 9.24 9.41
CA LYS A 63 -0.21 9.93 10.03
C LYS A 63 0.70 10.62 9.02
N ALA A 64 0.78 10.10 7.80
CA ALA A 64 1.64 10.59 6.74
C ALA A 64 0.99 11.69 5.89
N SER A 65 -0.32 11.87 5.95
CA SER A 65 -1.01 12.88 5.13
C SER A 65 -2.11 13.62 5.89
N THR A 66 -2.16 14.93 5.68
CA THR A 66 -3.44 15.64 5.61
C THR A 66 -4.20 15.01 4.46
N LEU A 67 -5.19 14.17 4.77
CA LEU A 67 -6.04 13.49 3.80
C LEU A 67 -6.29 14.38 2.57
N ALA A 68 -6.08 13.84 1.36
CA ALA A 68 -6.33 14.59 0.12
C ALA A 68 -7.70 15.27 0.19
N GLU A 69 -7.86 16.44 -0.44
CA GLU A 69 -9.10 17.26 -0.33
C GLU A 69 -10.39 16.46 -0.62
N ASN A 70 -10.28 15.36 -1.37
CA ASN A 70 -11.37 14.47 -1.75
C ASN A 70 -11.63 13.30 -0.77
N HIS A 71 -10.96 13.25 0.38
CA HIS A 71 -11.06 12.17 1.36
C HIS A 71 -10.64 10.78 0.86
N GLN A 72 -9.90 10.70 -0.25
CA GLN A 72 -9.42 9.43 -0.79
C GLN A 72 -8.03 9.10 -0.26
N LEU A 73 -7.81 7.80 -0.08
CA LEU A 73 -6.52 7.21 0.20
C LEU A 73 -5.93 6.66 -1.09
N THR A 74 -4.60 6.63 -1.17
CA THR A 74 -3.88 6.03 -2.29
C THR A 74 -2.69 5.24 -1.78
N THR A 75 -2.80 3.92 -1.79
CA THR A 75 -1.71 3.01 -1.45
C THR A 75 -1.00 2.54 -2.71
N ARG A 76 0.33 2.56 -2.69
CA ARG A 76 1.18 1.94 -3.71
C ARG A 76 1.89 0.72 -3.11
N LEU A 77 1.63 -0.46 -3.65
CA LEU A 77 2.20 -1.74 -3.26
C LEU A 77 3.27 -2.17 -4.26
N VAL A 78 4.41 -2.62 -3.74
CA VAL A 78 5.43 -3.32 -4.54
C VAL A 78 5.12 -4.80 -4.50
N VAL A 79 4.93 -5.41 -5.67
CA VAL A 79 4.53 -6.81 -5.83
C VAL A 79 5.58 -7.53 -6.68
N PRO A 80 6.06 -8.72 -6.31
CA PRO A 80 6.93 -9.51 -7.18
C PRO A 80 6.30 -9.75 -8.56
N SER A 81 7.08 -9.61 -9.64
CA SER A 81 6.57 -9.78 -11.01
C SER A 81 5.98 -11.17 -11.27
N ASN A 82 6.44 -12.20 -10.57
CA ASN A 82 5.87 -13.55 -10.68
C ASN A 82 4.53 -13.72 -9.93
N LYS A 83 4.09 -12.73 -9.16
CA LYS A 83 2.82 -12.72 -8.40
C LYS A 83 1.78 -11.75 -8.96
N VAL A 84 2.18 -10.75 -9.76
CA VAL A 84 1.24 -9.77 -10.35
C VAL A 84 0.14 -10.43 -11.19
N GLY A 85 0.44 -11.59 -11.80
CA GLY A 85 -0.54 -12.39 -12.54
C GLY A 85 -1.73 -12.85 -11.72
N CYS A 86 -1.57 -13.07 -10.40
CA CYS A 86 -2.66 -13.43 -9.49
C CYS A 86 -3.65 -12.28 -9.24
N ILE A 87 -3.16 -11.03 -9.34
CA ILE A 87 -4.00 -9.82 -9.23
C ILE A 87 -4.73 -9.58 -10.56
N LEU A 88 -4.00 -9.68 -11.69
CA LEU A 88 -4.57 -9.45 -13.02
C LEU A 88 -5.60 -10.52 -13.39
N GLY A 89 -5.26 -11.80 -13.18
CA GLY A 89 -6.00 -12.94 -13.69
C GLY A 89 -5.92 -13.07 -15.21
N GLU A 90 -6.44 -14.18 -15.73
CA GLU A 90 -6.48 -14.46 -17.17
C GLU A 90 -7.21 -13.33 -17.92
N GLY A 91 -6.53 -12.69 -18.88
CA GLY A 91 -7.08 -11.59 -19.67
C GLY A 91 -7.50 -10.37 -18.83
N GLY A 92 -6.99 -10.20 -17.60
CA GLY A 92 -7.37 -9.09 -16.73
C GLY A 92 -8.74 -9.24 -16.05
N LYS A 93 -9.36 -10.43 -16.09
CA LYS A 93 -10.70 -10.65 -15.54
C LYS A 93 -10.77 -10.44 -14.03
N VAL A 94 -9.74 -10.85 -13.29
CA VAL A 94 -9.73 -10.77 -11.82
C VAL A 94 -9.65 -9.33 -11.37
N ILE A 95 -8.70 -8.54 -11.89
CA ILE A 95 -8.59 -7.11 -11.53
C ILE A 95 -9.83 -6.32 -11.95
N THR A 96 -10.44 -6.66 -13.09
CA THR A 96 -11.66 -6.00 -13.57
C THR A 96 -12.83 -6.26 -12.62
N GLU A 97 -13.01 -7.50 -12.21
CA GLU A 97 -14.05 -7.89 -11.26
C GLU A 97 -13.79 -7.29 -9.86
N MET A 98 -12.54 -7.27 -9.42
CA MET A 98 -12.13 -6.66 -8.15
C MET A 98 -12.45 -5.16 -8.12
N ARG A 99 -12.11 -4.41 -9.19
CA ARG A 99 -12.50 -3.00 -9.35
C ARG A 99 -14.01 -2.82 -9.29
N ARG A 100 -14.77 -3.68 -9.97
CA ARG A 100 -16.24 -3.63 -9.98
C ARG A 100 -16.85 -3.90 -8.60
N ARG A 101 -16.33 -4.89 -7.87
CA ARG A 101 -16.84 -5.30 -6.55
C ARG A 101 -16.53 -4.29 -5.46
N THR A 102 -15.30 -3.77 -5.45
CA THR A 102 -14.82 -2.87 -4.41
C THR A 102 -15.19 -1.42 -4.70
N GLY A 103 -15.29 -1.04 -5.98
CA GLY A 103 -15.39 0.34 -6.41
C GLY A 103 -14.06 1.10 -6.37
N ALA A 104 -12.96 0.42 -6.05
CA ALA A 104 -11.64 1.03 -5.97
C ALA A 104 -11.04 1.28 -7.36
N GLU A 105 -10.28 2.37 -7.50
CA GLU A 105 -9.36 2.51 -8.60
C GLU A 105 -8.13 1.65 -8.32
N ILE A 106 -7.94 0.60 -9.12
CA ILE A 106 -6.77 -0.28 -9.01
C ILE A 106 -5.94 -0.12 -10.27
N ARG A 107 -4.64 0.14 -10.18
CA ARG A 107 -3.76 0.30 -11.36
C ARG A 107 -2.50 -0.54 -11.19
N VAL A 108 -2.24 -1.40 -12.17
CA VAL A 108 -0.94 -2.10 -12.29
C VAL A 108 -0.10 -1.30 -13.27
N TYR A 109 1.05 -0.83 -12.84
CA TYR A 109 1.97 -0.08 -13.69
C TYR A 109 2.75 -1.06 -14.57
N SER A 110 2.93 -0.70 -15.83
CA SER A 110 3.79 -1.49 -16.73
C SER A 110 5.26 -1.32 -16.34
N LYS A 111 6.13 -2.20 -16.86
CA LYS A 111 7.58 -2.07 -16.70
C LYS A 111 8.13 -0.72 -17.19
N ALA A 112 7.46 -0.06 -18.12
CA ALA A 112 7.83 1.25 -18.64
C ALA A 112 7.32 2.40 -17.75
N ASP A 113 6.20 2.20 -17.03
CA ASP A 113 5.53 3.23 -16.25
C ASP A 113 5.89 3.19 -14.76
N LYS A 114 6.46 2.09 -14.27
CA LYS A 114 6.84 1.96 -12.86
C LYS A 114 8.06 2.85 -12.55
N PRO A 115 8.18 3.35 -11.30
CA PRO A 115 9.33 4.15 -10.90
C PRO A 115 10.66 3.42 -11.08
N LYS A 116 11.71 4.16 -11.48
CA LYS A 116 13.05 3.62 -11.79
C LYS A 116 13.78 3.00 -10.60
N TYR A 117 13.30 3.27 -9.38
CA TYR A 117 13.87 2.73 -8.17
C TYR A 117 13.41 1.30 -7.86
N LEU A 118 12.36 0.82 -8.53
CA LEU A 118 11.94 -0.57 -8.42
C LEU A 118 12.82 -1.44 -9.30
N SER A 119 13.15 -2.63 -8.79
CA SER A 119 13.94 -3.63 -9.51
C SER A 119 13.16 -4.20 -10.70
N PHE A 120 13.86 -4.92 -11.58
CA PHE A 120 13.28 -5.51 -12.80
C PHE A 120 12.23 -6.61 -12.51
N ASP A 121 12.32 -7.24 -11.34
CA ASP A 121 11.49 -8.33 -10.82
C ASP A 121 10.36 -7.85 -9.87
N GLU A 122 10.17 -6.53 -9.79
CA GLU A 122 9.10 -5.89 -9.01
C GLU A 122 8.10 -5.18 -9.92
N GLU A 123 6.82 -5.17 -9.57
CA GLU A 123 5.78 -4.38 -10.22
C GLU A 123 5.13 -3.45 -9.19
N LEU A 124 4.56 -2.34 -9.66
CA LEU A 124 3.85 -1.40 -8.81
C LEU A 124 2.34 -1.58 -9.01
N VAL A 125 1.62 -1.79 -7.91
CA VAL A 125 0.15 -1.83 -7.89
C VAL A 125 -0.35 -0.69 -7.02
N GLN A 126 -1.14 0.21 -7.58
CA GLN A 126 -1.80 1.29 -6.86
C GLN A 126 -3.26 0.94 -6.60
N VAL A 127 -3.73 1.28 -5.41
CA VAL A 127 -5.13 1.22 -5.01
C VAL A 127 -5.53 2.60 -4.51
N ALA A 128 -6.62 3.15 -5.00
CA ALA A 128 -7.17 4.40 -4.53
C ALA A 128 -8.69 4.34 -4.34
N GLY A 129 -9.19 5.09 -3.37
CA GLY A 129 -10.61 5.20 -3.06
C GLY A 129 -10.87 5.77 -1.68
N LEU A 130 -12.15 5.85 -1.29
CA LEU A 130 -12.52 6.14 0.10
C LEU A 130 -11.93 5.07 1.04
N PRO A 131 -11.67 5.37 2.32
CA PRO A 131 -10.99 4.45 3.23
C PRO A 131 -11.59 3.04 3.29
N ALA A 132 -12.93 2.91 3.29
CA ALA A 132 -13.60 1.62 3.29
C ALA A 132 -13.43 0.86 1.95
N ILE A 133 -13.44 1.59 0.83
CA ILE A 133 -13.27 1.05 -0.53
C ILE A 133 -11.82 0.56 -0.72
N GLU A 134 -10.85 1.41 -0.35
CA GLU A 134 -9.43 1.08 -0.42
C GLU A 134 -9.11 -0.14 0.45
N ARG A 135 -9.57 -0.16 1.71
CA ARG A 135 -9.40 -1.31 2.61
C ARG A 135 -9.91 -2.61 1.99
N GLY A 136 -11.10 -2.59 1.40
CA GLY A 136 -11.68 -3.77 0.74
C GLY A 136 -10.81 -4.27 -0.40
N ALA A 137 -10.31 -3.36 -1.25
CA ALA A 137 -9.43 -3.70 -2.35
C ALA A 137 -8.05 -4.20 -1.89
N LEU A 138 -7.45 -3.59 -0.86
CA LEU A 138 -6.19 -4.05 -0.27
C LEU A 138 -6.33 -5.46 0.32
N THR A 139 -7.43 -5.73 1.00
CA THR A 139 -7.74 -7.06 1.57
C THR A 139 -7.85 -8.11 0.46
N GLU A 140 -8.57 -7.81 -0.62
CA GLU A 140 -8.70 -8.76 -1.73
C GLU A 140 -7.36 -8.97 -2.45
N ILE A 141 -6.55 -7.92 -2.65
CA ILE A 141 -5.21 -8.07 -3.24
C ILE A 141 -4.31 -8.94 -2.35
N ALA A 142 -4.28 -8.68 -1.04
CA ALA A 142 -3.47 -9.43 -0.10
C ALA A 142 -3.82 -10.93 -0.10
N SER A 143 -5.11 -11.28 -0.23
CA SER A 143 -5.57 -12.67 -0.28
C SER A 143 -5.13 -13.45 -1.54
N ARG A 144 -4.53 -12.78 -2.53
CA ARG A 144 -4.14 -13.36 -3.82
C ARG A 144 -2.63 -13.49 -4.02
N LEU A 145 -1.81 -12.99 -3.10
CA LEU A 145 -0.33 -12.99 -3.19
C LEU A 145 0.29 -14.17 -2.47
#